data_AF-A0A090ME35-F1
#
_entry.id   AF-A0A090ME35-F1
#
_cell.length_a   1.000
_cell.length_b   1.000
_cell.length_c   1.000
_cell.angle_alpha   90.00
_cell.angle_beta   90.00
_cell.angle_gamma   90.00
#
_symmetry.space_group_name_H-M   'P 1'
#
loop_
_entity.id
_entity.type
_entity.pdbx_description
1 polymer ?
#
loop_
_entity_poly.entity_id
_entity_poly.type
_entity_poly.pdbx_seq_one_letter_code
_entity_poly.pdbx_strand_id
1 'polypeptide(L)'
;MLKVPDSYIPYAIVTFLAILISWSQFSQPQDLLNPRKAFEFSNIPRLRRYMENSQSLEILAAGARRFVGKPYRLFCEWGELTILPPQMIDEIKNDKRFDFGAAASDVSWRHSYLYEWPYIV
;
A
#
# COMPACT_ATOMS: atom_id res chain seq x y z
N MET A 1 15.64 20.21 -46.86
CA MET A 1 16.66 19.56 -46.01
C MET A 1 16.43 20.03 -44.58
N LEU A 2 15.79 19.22 -43.74
CA LEU A 2 15.55 19.56 -42.33
C LEU A 2 16.80 19.22 -41.52
N LYS A 3 17.52 20.26 -41.09
CA LYS A 3 18.68 20.13 -40.20
C LYS A 3 18.13 19.97 -38.78
N VAL A 4 17.94 18.73 -38.35
CA VAL A 4 17.68 18.44 -36.93
C VAL A 4 18.99 18.78 -36.19
N PRO A 5 19.00 19.70 -35.22
CA PRO A 5 20.20 19.88 -34.42
C PRO A 5 20.40 18.61 -33.58
N ASP A 6 21.55 17.95 -33.76
CA ASP A 6 22.04 16.82 -32.95
C ASP A 6 22.38 17.26 -31.52
N SER A 7 21.41 17.87 -30.84
CA SER A 7 21.55 18.22 -29.45
C SER A 7 21.39 16.94 -28.65
N TYR A 8 22.45 16.50 -27.99
CA TYR A 8 22.44 15.38 -27.03
C TYR A 8 21.68 15.72 -25.75
N ILE A 9 21.36 17.00 -25.54
CA ILE A 9 20.65 17.54 -24.37
C ILE A 9 19.28 16.87 -24.14
N PRO A 10 18.35 16.76 -25.12
CA PRO A 10 17.09 16.05 -24.94
C PRO A 10 17.27 14.59 -24.53
N TYR A 11 18.25 13.87 -25.10
CA TYR A 11 18.51 12.48 -24.74
C TYR A 11 19.05 12.34 -23.31
N ALA A 12 19.92 13.27 -22.88
CA ALA A 12 20.41 13.34 -21.50
C ALA A 12 19.26 13.62 -20.51
N ILE A 13 18.34 14.52 -20.84
CA ILE A 13 17.16 14.80 -20.01
C ILE A 13 16.25 13.57 -19.92
N VAL A 14 15.95 12.92 -21.04
CA VAL A 14 15.08 11.73 -21.05
C VAL A 14 15.69 10.57 -20.28
N THR A 15 17.00 10.32 -20.44
CA THR A 15 17.70 9.26 -19.70
C THR A 15 17.76 9.57 -18.20
N PHE A 16 18.04 10.83 -17.82
CA PHE A 16 18.00 11.24 -16.42
C PHE A 16 16.61 11.07 -15.78
N LEU A 17 15.55 11.48 -16.48
CA LEU A 17 14.17 11.29 -16.03
C LEU A 17 13.82 9.80 -15.92
N ALA A 18 14.23 8.97 -16.88
CA ALA A 18 14.02 7.52 -16.83
C ALA A 18 14.73 6.87 -15.62
N ILE A 19 15.95 7.30 -15.31
CA ILE A 19 16.69 6.84 -14.13
C ILE A 19 15.97 7.23 -12.84
N LEU A 20 15.51 8.49 -12.73
CA LEU A 20 14.76 8.96 -11.55
C LEU A 20 13.46 8.17 -11.35
N ILE A 21 12.72 7.91 -12.42
CA ILE A 21 11.49 7.11 -12.38
C ILE A 21 11.81 5.66 -11.98
N SER A 22 12.86 5.07 -12.56
CA SER A 22 13.29 3.71 -12.25
C SER A 22 13.71 3.58 -10.78
N TRP A 23 14.48 4.53 -10.25
CA TRP A 23 14.87 4.58 -8.84
C TRP A 23 13.68 4.75 -7.90
N SER A 24 12.73 5.61 -8.26
CA SER A 24 11.49 5.80 -7.50
C SER A 24 10.64 4.53 -7.42
N GLN A 25 10.58 3.76 -8.51
CA GLN A 25 9.87 2.47 -8.54
C GLN A 25 10.63 1.36 -7.82
N PHE A 26 11.96 1.30 -7.96
CA PHE A 26 12.81 0.28 -7.34
C PHE A 26 12.88 0.42 -5.81
N SER A 27 12.75 1.64 -5.28
CA SER A 27 12.72 1.90 -3.84
C SER A 27 11.43 1.40 -3.16
N GLN A 28 10.42 0.96 -3.92
CA GLN A 28 9.19 0.45 -3.34
C GLN A 28 9.35 -1.01 -2.93
N PRO A 29 8.82 -1.40 -1.75
CA PRO A 29 8.86 -2.79 -1.33
C PRO A 29 8.15 -3.71 -2.34
N GLN A 30 8.81 -4.79 -2.76
CA GLN A 30 8.26 -5.73 -3.75
C GLN A 30 7.06 -6.54 -3.24
N ASP A 31 6.93 -6.65 -1.92
CA ASP A 31 5.79 -7.33 -1.28
C ASP A 31 4.52 -6.48 -1.28
N LEU A 32 4.56 -5.28 -1.86
CA LEU A 32 3.46 -4.34 -1.84
C LEU A 32 2.48 -4.63 -2.99
N LEU A 33 1.24 -4.94 -2.63
CA LEU A 33 0.18 -5.29 -3.57
C LEU A 33 -0.30 -4.09 -4.40
N ASN A 34 -0.31 -2.89 -3.83
CA ASN A 34 -0.70 -1.65 -4.51
C ASN A 34 0.46 -0.64 -4.60
N PRO A 35 1.51 -0.90 -5.41
CA PRO A 35 2.61 0.04 -5.56
C PRO A 35 2.11 1.41 -6.07
N ARG A 36 2.78 2.47 -5.65
CA ARG A 36 2.51 3.83 -6.16
C ARG A 36 2.89 3.86 -7.64
N LYS A 37 2.00 4.41 -8.48
CA LYS A 37 2.31 4.54 -9.91
C LYS A 37 3.41 5.58 -10.10
N ALA A 38 4.17 5.46 -11.21
CA ALA A 38 5.02 6.55 -11.65
C ALA A 38 4.18 7.83 -11.78
N PHE A 39 4.73 8.96 -11.30
CA PHE A 39 4.07 10.27 -11.25
C PHE A 39 2.99 10.47 -10.18
N GLU A 40 2.78 9.51 -9.26
CA GLU A 40 1.94 9.74 -8.08
C GLU A 40 2.77 10.35 -6.94
N PHE A 41 2.65 11.67 -6.73
CA PHE A 41 3.33 12.38 -5.65
C PHE A 41 2.65 12.23 -4.29
N SER A 42 1.35 11.91 -4.25
CA SER A 42 0.57 11.73 -3.02
C SER A 42 0.00 10.30 -2.90
N ASN A 43 -0.30 9.89 -1.67
CA ASN A 43 -0.97 8.62 -1.36
C ASN A 43 -2.50 8.68 -1.57
N ILE A 44 -3.08 9.86 -1.76
CA ILE A 44 -4.52 10.07 -1.97
C ILE A 44 -5.05 9.29 -3.20
N PRO A 45 -4.47 9.40 -4.41
CA PRO A 45 -4.95 8.66 -5.58
C PRO A 45 -4.77 7.13 -5.44
N ARG A 46 -3.75 6.69 -4.70
CA ARG A 46 -3.53 5.28 -4.36
C ARG A 46 -4.64 4.75 -3.45
N LEU A 47 -4.97 5.52 -2.41
CA LEU A 47 -6.03 5.18 -1.47
C LEU A 47 -7.40 5.18 -2.13
N ARG A 48 -7.70 6.19 -2.96
CA ARG A 48 -8.99 6.27 -3.69
C ARG A 48 -9.22 5.05 -4.59
N ARG A 49 -8.19 4.60 -5.31
CA ARG A 49 -8.27 3.37 -6.14
C ARG A 49 -8.54 2.12 -5.32
N TYR A 50 -7.99 2.03 -4.11
CA TYR A 50 -8.29 0.93 -3.20
C TYR A 50 -9.72 1.03 -2.61
N MET A 51 -10.17 2.23 -2.29
CA MET A 51 -11.48 2.49 -1.66
C MET A 51 -12.66 2.48 -2.63
N GLU A 52 -12.43 2.53 -3.94
CA GLU A 52 -13.47 2.24 -4.93
C GLU A 52 -14.00 0.83 -4.65
N ASN A 53 -15.15 0.74 -3.96
CA ASN A 53 -15.69 -0.46 -3.27
C ASN A 53 -15.71 -1.75 -4.11
N SER A 54 -15.70 -1.64 -5.44
CA SER A 54 -15.63 -2.76 -6.37
C SER A 54 -14.23 -3.35 -6.55
N GLN A 55 -13.17 -2.57 -6.32
CA GLN A 55 -11.78 -2.99 -6.56
C GLN A 55 -11.08 -3.52 -5.31
N SER A 56 -11.53 -3.20 -4.09
CA SER A 56 -10.86 -3.63 -2.85
C SER A 56 -10.79 -5.16 -2.73
N LEU A 57 -11.90 -5.85 -2.93
CA LEU A 57 -11.98 -7.31 -2.89
C LEU A 57 -11.21 -7.95 -4.06
N GLU A 58 -11.28 -7.36 -5.25
CA GLU A 58 -10.56 -7.83 -6.43
C GLU A 58 -9.04 -7.70 -6.25
N ILE A 59 -8.59 -6.58 -5.68
CA ILE A 59 -7.19 -6.34 -5.33
C ILE A 59 -6.73 -7.38 -4.31
N LEU A 60 -7.49 -7.63 -3.25
CA LEU A 60 -7.18 -8.66 -2.25
C LEU A 60 -7.11 -10.06 -2.87
N ALA A 61 -8.07 -10.41 -3.73
CA ALA A 61 -8.10 -11.69 -4.44
C ALA A 61 -6.90 -11.84 -5.40
N ALA A 62 -6.53 -10.76 -6.10
CA ALA A 62 -5.33 -10.72 -6.93
C ALA A 62 -4.05 -10.85 -6.10
N GLY A 63 -4.01 -10.27 -4.90
CA GLY A 63 -2.93 -10.42 -3.93
C GLY A 63 -2.77 -11.84 -3.44
N ALA A 64 -3.87 -12.48 -3.06
CA ALA A 64 -3.89 -13.89 -2.64
C ALA A 64 -3.39 -14.82 -3.76
N ARG A 65 -3.70 -14.51 -5.03
CA ARG A 65 -3.19 -15.26 -6.20
C ARG A 65 -1.72 -14.96 -6.50
N ARG A 66 -1.25 -13.74 -6.26
CA ARG A 66 0.11 -13.30 -6.59
C ARG A 66 1.14 -13.72 -5.53
N PHE A 67 0.75 -13.73 -4.26
CA PHE A 67 1.62 -14.00 -3.12
C PHE A 67 1.20 -15.30 -2.41
N VAL A 68 0.96 -16.37 -3.18
CA VAL A 68 0.55 -17.68 -2.64
C VAL A 68 1.54 -18.14 -1.57
N GLY A 69 1.05 -18.25 -0.33
CA GLY A 69 1.82 -18.70 0.82
C GLY A 69 2.93 -17.77 1.30
N LYS A 70 2.92 -16.50 0.87
CA LYS A 70 3.83 -15.48 1.39
C LYS A 70 3.05 -14.32 2.01
N PRO A 71 3.53 -13.78 3.14
CA PRO A 71 2.98 -12.54 3.66
C PRO A 71 3.22 -11.40 2.66
N TYR A 72 2.22 -10.56 2.45
CA TYR A 72 2.31 -9.42 1.55
C TYR A 72 1.71 -8.17 2.18
N ARG A 73 2.10 -7.01 1.68
CA ARG A 73 1.76 -5.71 2.26
C ARG A 73 0.76 -4.98 1.37
N LEU A 74 -0.19 -4.32 1.99
CA LEU A 74 -1.26 -3.58 1.33
C LEU A 74 -1.37 -2.22 1.99
N PHE A 75 -1.45 -1.17 1.20
CA PHE A 75 -1.73 0.16 1.74
C PHE A 75 -3.21 0.49 1.58
N CYS A 76 -3.91 0.60 2.70
CA CYS A 76 -5.33 0.94 2.79
C CYS A 76 -5.53 2.20 3.65
N GLU A 77 -6.79 2.54 3.96
CA GLU A 77 -7.13 3.73 4.76
C GLU A 77 -6.48 3.72 6.16
N TRP A 78 -6.16 2.52 6.64
CA TRP A 78 -5.53 2.26 7.93
C TRP A 78 -4.00 2.32 7.87
N GLY A 79 -3.43 2.63 6.70
CA GLY A 79 -2.00 2.63 6.43
C GLY A 79 -1.51 1.33 5.80
N GLU A 80 -0.27 0.94 6.10
CA GLU A 80 0.35 -0.28 5.59
C GLU A 80 -0.05 -1.49 6.43
N LEU A 81 -0.94 -2.32 5.88
CA LEU A 81 -1.39 -3.59 6.45
C LEU A 81 -0.54 -4.74 5.91
N THR A 82 -0.10 -5.64 6.80
CA THR A 82 0.49 -6.92 6.39
C THR A 82 -0.58 -8.00 6.39
N ILE A 83 -0.82 -8.60 5.23
CA ILE A 83 -1.76 -9.71 5.06
C ILE A 83 -0.98 -11.01 5.15
N LEU A 84 -1.42 -11.86 6.08
CA LEU A 84 -0.79 -13.14 6.37
C LEU A 84 -1.58 -14.26 5.68
N PRO A 85 -0.91 -15.19 4.99
CA PRO A 85 -1.59 -16.32 4.36
C PRO A 85 -2.18 -17.26 5.42
N PRO A 86 -3.24 -18.01 5.08
CA PRO A 86 -3.93 -18.87 6.03
C PRO A 86 -3.05 -19.97 6.64
N GLN A 87 -1.97 -20.36 5.95
CA GLN A 87 -1.01 -21.35 6.45
C GLN A 87 -0.24 -20.88 7.69
N MET A 88 -0.10 -19.57 7.88
CA MET A 88 0.60 -18.98 9.03
C MET A 88 -0.33 -18.76 10.24
N ILE A 89 -1.63 -19.01 10.10
CA ILE A 89 -2.61 -18.77 11.17
C ILE A 89 -2.32 -19.61 12.42
N ASP A 90 -1.89 -20.86 12.25
CA ASP A 90 -1.66 -21.77 13.37
C ASP A 90 -0.43 -21.36 14.21
N GLU A 91 0.57 -20.74 13.58
CA GLU A 91 1.73 -20.18 14.26
C GLU A 91 1.34 -18.93 15.07
N ILE A 92 0.50 -18.06 14.50
CA ILE A 92 0.12 -16.80 15.15
C ILE A 92 -0.85 -17.04 16.31
N LYS A 93 -1.78 -18.01 16.18
CA LYS A 93 -2.74 -18.35 17.24
C LYS A 93 -2.08 -18.89 18.51
N ASN A 94 -0.93 -19.56 18.37
CA ASN A 94 -0.20 -20.11 19.51
C ASN A 94 0.80 -19.13 20.12
N ASP A 95 1.09 -18.00 19.47
CA ASP A 95 1.99 -16.98 19.99
C ASP A 95 1.23 -15.99 20.89
N LYS A 96 1.58 -15.98 22.18
CA LYS A 96 1.00 -15.06 23.19
C LYS A 96 1.26 -13.57 22.87
N ARG A 97 2.22 -13.25 21.99
CA ARG A 97 2.50 -11.89 21.54
C ARG A 97 1.46 -11.37 20.54
N PHE A 98 0.66 -12.27 19.96
CA PHE A 98 -0.43 -11.96 19.05
C PHE A 98 -1.78 -12.24 19.72
N ASP A 99 -2.01 -11.60 20.87
CA ASP A 99 -3.33 -11.58 21.50
C ASP A 99 -4.27 -10.66 20.71
N PHE A 100 -5.02 -11.26 19.79
CA PHE A 100 -6.03 -10.56 19.00
C PHE A 100 -7.19 -10.03 19.85
N GLY A 101 -7.44 -10.61 21.03
CA GLY A 101 -8.48 -10.16 21.95
C GLY A 101 -8.13 -8.81 22.56
N ALA A 102 -6.90 -8.68 23.06
CA ALA A 102 -6.36 -7.42 23.56
C ALA A 102 -6.35 -6.34 22.47
N ALA A 103 -5.83 -6.66 21.28
CA ALA A 103 -5.76 -5.73 20.16
C ALA A 103 -7.15 -5.28 19.65
N ALA A 104 -8.11 -6.20 19.56
CA ALA A 104 -9.49 -5.87 19.16
C ALA A 104 -10.19 -4.99 20.21
N SER A 105 -9.93 -5.24 21.50
CA SER A 105 -10.46 -4.39 22.57
C SER A 105 -9.91 -2.96 22.46
N ASP A 106 -8.60 -2.78 22.29
CA ASP A 106 -7.94 -1.47 22.13
C ASP A 106 -8.49 -0.63 20.96
N VAL A 107 -8.78 -1.27 19.82
CA VAL A 107 -9.40 -0.61 18.67
C VAL A 107 -10.85 -0.22 18.97
N SER A 108 -11.61 -1.09 19.67
CA SER A 108 -12.98 -0.79 20.08
C SER A 108 -13.05 0.35 21.10
N TRP A 109 -12.15 0.40 22.08
CA TRP A 109 -12.07 1.50 23.05
C TRP A 109 -11.76 2.82 22.33
N ARG A 110 -10.75 2.84 21.45
CA ARG A 110 -10.36 4.04 20.69
C ARG A 110 -11.48 4.55 19.76
N HIS A 111 -12.28 3.65 19.18
CA HIS A 111 -13.44 4.04 18.36
C HIS A 111 -14.58 4.58 19.23
N SER A 112 -14.82 4.01 20.42
CA SER A 112 -15.82 4.52 21.39
C SER A 112 -15.51 5.94 21.85
N TYR A 113 -14.24 6.25 22.16
CA TYR A 113 -13.83 7.60 22.60
C TYR A 113 -13.91 8.67 21.50
N LEU A 114 -13.97 8.31 20.22
CA LEU A 114 -14.10 9.27 19.11
C LEU A 114 -15.56 9.61 18.77
N TYR A 115 -16.53 8.84 19.28
CA TYR A 115 -17.96 9.11 19.10
C TYR A 115 -18.66 9.61 20.37
N GLU A 116 -17.96 9.71 21.49
CA GLU A 116 -18.48 10.29 22.72
C GLU A 116 -17.90 11.70 22.95
N TRP A 117 -18.75 12.70 22.61
CA TRP A 117 -18.76 14.15 22.97
C TRP A 117 -18.17 15.14 21.92
N PRO A 118 -18.90 16.26 21.66
CA PRO A 118 -19.18 17.26 22.69
C PRO A 118 -20.66 17.60 22.85
N TYR A 119 -21.15 17.30 24.03
CA TYR A 119 -22.25 17.97 24.69
C TYR A 119 -21.87 18.05 26.18
N ILE A 120 -22.39 19.09 26.82
CA ILE A 120 -22.48 19.34 28.25
C ILE A 120 -21.49 20.38 28.82
N VAL A 121 -22.11 21.56 28.96
CA VAL A 121 -21.93 22.78 29.79
C VAL A 121 -20.72 23.67 29.54
#